data_AF-A0A2R4K3Y9-F1
#
_entry.id   AF-A0A2R4K3Y9-F1
#
_cell.length_a   1.000
_cell.length_b   1.000
_cell.length_c   1.000
_cell.angle_alpha   90.00
_cell.angle_beta   90.00
_cell.angle_gamma   90.00
#
_symmetry.space_group_name_H-M   'P 1'
#
loop_
_entity.id
_entity.type
_entity.pdbx_description
1 polymer ?
#
loop_
_entity_poly.entity_id
_entity_poly.type
_entity_poly.pdbx_seq_one_letter_code
_entity_poly.pdbx_strand_id
1 'polypeptide(L)'
;QHKEKAKEFFKEMSSLYGNTPNVIYEIANEPNGDVNWKRDIKPYAEEVISVIRKNDPDNIIIVGTGTWSQDVNDAADDQLKDANVMYALHFYAGTHGQSLRDKANYALSKGAPIFVTEWGTSDASGNGGVFLDQSREWLNYLDSKNISWVNWNLSDKQESSSALKPGASKTGGWPLTDLTASGTFVRENILGNKDSTKERPETPAQDNPAQENGISVQYKAGDGGVNSNQIRPQLHIKNNGNATVDLKDVTARYWYNAKNKGQNFDCDYAQIGCGNLTHKFVTLHKPKQGADTYLELGFKTGTLSPGASTGNIQLRLHNDDWSSYAQSGDYSFFQSNTFKTTKKITLYHQ
;
A
#
# COMPACT_ATOMS: atom_id res chain seq x y z
N GLN A 1 -10.71 26.13 24.25
CA GLN A 1 -10.33 26.65 25.59
C GLN A 1 -8.99 27.41 25.62
N HIS A 2 -8.05 27.20 24.66
CA HIS A 2 -6.75 27.91 24.64
C HIS A 2 -6.52 28.80 23.41
N LYS A 3 -7.60 29.35 22.83
CA LYS A 3 -7.54 30.13 21.58
C LYS A 3 -6.55 31.29 21.63
N GLU A 4 -6.54 32.08 22.71
CA GLU A 4 -5.64 33.23 22.81
C GLU A 4 -4.16 32.84 22.88
N LYS A 5 -3.83 31.72 23.55
CA LYS A 5 -2.46 31.18 23.55
C LYS A 5 -2.03 30.69 22.17
N ALA A 6 -2.94 30.05 21.43
CA ALA A 6 -2.66 29.65 20.06
C ALA A 6 -2.41 30.87 19.16
N LYS A 7 -3.21 31.93 19.30
CA LYS A 7 -3.01 33.20 18.58
C LYS A 7 -1.68 33.86 18.93
N GLU A 8 -1.28 33.86 20.20
CA GLU A 8 0.02 34.37 20.64
C GLU A 8 1.17 33.58 20.00
N PHE A 9 1.11 32.25 20.05
CA PHE A 9 2.10 31.37 19.40
C PHE A 9 2.22 31.63 17.90
N PHE A 10 1.10 31.62 17.17
CA PHE A 10 1.12 31.85 15.73
C PHE A 10 1.51 33.28 15.35
N LYS A 11 1.22 34.27 16.21
CA LYS A 11 1.73 35.64 16.03
C LYS A 11 3.25 35.65 16.12
N GLU A 12 3.83 35.00 17.12
CA GLU A 12 5.28 34.91 17.29
C GLU A 12 5.93 34.18 16.11
N MET A 13 5.44 32.98 15.76
CA MET A 13 6.00 32.17 14.67
C MET A 13 5.91 32.87 13.32
N SER A 14 4.77 33.48 13.00
CA SER A 14 4.62 34.25 11.75
C SER A 14 5.46 35.53 11.74
N SER A 15 5.72 36.15 12.89
CA SER A 15 6.63 37.31 12.95
C SER A 15 8.08 36.90 12.68
N LEU A 16 8.50 35.72 13.16
CA LEU A 16 9.85 35.21 12.98
C LEU A 16 10.09 34.64 11.57
N TYR A 17 9.12 33.90 11.05
CA TYR A 17 9.31 33.07 9.86
C TYR A 17 8.37 33.41 8.70
N GLY A 18 7.60 34.50 8.80
CA GLY A 18 6.60 34.86 7.79
C GLY A 18 7.12 35.09 6.38
N ASN A 19 8.42 35.40 6.25
CA ASN A 19 9.10 35.55 4.96
C ASN A 19 9.93 34.31 4.57
N THR A 20 9.68 33.16 5.22
CA THR A 20 10.42 31.92 5.00
C THR A 20 9.52 30.93 4.25
N PRO A 21 9.81 30.60 2.98
CA PRO A 21 8.94 29.77 2.14
C PRO A 21 8.91 28.28 2.57
N ASN A 22 9.72 27.91 3.56
CA ASN A 22 9.78 26.55 4.11
C ASN A 22 8.68 26.27 5.13
N VAL A 23 7.97 27.29 5.61
CA VAL A 23 7.00 27.16 6.72
C VAL A 23 5.60 26.88 6.19
N ILE A 24 4.97 25.88 6.79
CA ILE A 24 3.54 25.59 6.67
C ILE A 24 2.97 25.58 8.09
N TYR A 25 1.86 26.28 8.31
CA TYR A 25 1.23 26.33 9.64
C TYR A 25 0.07 25.35 9.70
N GLU A 26 0.10 24.38 10.62
CA GLU A 26 -1.08 23.59 10.98
C GLU A 26 -1.67 24.12 12.29
N ILE A 27 -2.87 24.72 12.23
CA ILE A 27 -3.38 25.54 13.34
C ILE A 27 -4.15 24.76 14.41
N ALA A 28 -4.52 23.52 14.11
CA ALA A 28 -5.11 22.56 15.04
C ALA A 28 -5.07 21.15 14.43
N ASN A 29 -4.33 20.23 15.04
CA ASN A 29 -4.11 18.86 14.56
C ASN A 29 -5.43 18.10 14.30
N GLU A 30 -6.21 17.89 15.37
CA GLU A 30 -7.36 16.98 15.34
C GLU A 30 -8.53 17.55 16.15
N PRO A 31 -9.35 18.44 15.58
CA PRO A 31 -10.65 18.76 16.16
C PRO A 31 -11.48 17.48 16.36
N ASN A 32 -11.85 17.18 17.61
CA ASN A 32 -12.57 15.97 17.98
C ASN A 32 -13.48 16.18 19.22
N GLY A 33 -14.34 15.20 19.52
CA GLY A 33 -15.35 15.30 20.56
C GLY A 33 -16.60 16.07 20.09
N ASP A 34 -17.24 16.81 20.99
CA ASP A 34 -18.39 17.68 20.65
C ASP A 34 -17.90 18.99 19.99
N VAL A 35 -17.41 18.87 18.78
CA VAL A 35 -16.86 19.97 17.96
C VAL A 35 -17.34 19.77 16.52
N ASN A 36 -17.78 20.84 15.85
CA ASN A 36 -18.11 20.79 14.42
C ASN A 36 -17.56 21.99 13.65
N TRP A 37 -17.55 21.86 12.31
CA TRP A 37 -16.96 22.85 11.41
C TRP A 37 -17.51 24.26 11.63
N LYS A 38 -18.84 24.41 11.52
CA LYS A 38 -19.50 25.72 11.52
C LYS A 38 -19.49 26.41 12.88
N ARG A 39 -19.72 25.65 13.96
CA ARG A 39 -19.84 26.22 15.32
C ARG A 39 -18.49 26.59 15.91
N ASP A 40 -17.48 25.75 15.68
CA ASP A 40 -16.27 25.77 16.50
C ASP A 40 -14.99 25.95 15.66
N ILE A 41 -14.79 25.12 14.63
CA ILE A 41 -13.51 25.04 13.91
C ILE A 41 -13.30 26.24 12.99
N LYS A 42 -14.27 26.56 12.13
CA LYS A 42 -14.17 27.67 11.18
C LYS A 42 -14.00 29.02 11.89
N PRO A 43 -14.80 29.39 12.91
CA PRO A 43 -14.59 30.64 13.64
C PRO A 43 -13.22 30.73 14.31
N TYR A 44 -12.72 29.63 14.87
CA TYR A 44 -11.36 29.57 15.41
C TYR A 44 -10.31 29.80 14.32
N ALA A 45 -10.45 29.10 13.19
CA ALA A 45 -9.51 29.19 12.08
C ALA A 45 -9.43 30.61 11.50
N GLU A 46 -10.57 31.27 11.28
CA GLU A 46 -10.61 32.65 10.77
C GLU A 46 -9.85 33.63 11.68
N GLU A 47 -9.98 33.49 13.01
CA GLU A 47 -9.24 34.33 13.96
C GLU A 47 -7.72 34.08 13.93
N VAL A 48 -7.29 32.81 13.87
CA VAL A 48 -5.86 32.45 13.86
C VAL A 48 -5.23 32.82 12.51
N ILE A 49 -5.90 32.55 11.40
CA ILE A 49 -5.47 32.95 10.05
C ILE A 49 -5.29 34.46 9.99
N SER A 50 -6.25 35.24 10.51
CA SER A 50 -6.13 36.70 10.57
C SER A 50 -4.90 37.18 11.35
N VAL A 51 -4.47 36.44 12.38
CA VAL A 51 -3.24 36.73 13.11
C VAL A 51 -2.00 36.43 12.28
N ILE A 52 -1.94 35.25 11.64
CA ILE A 52 -0.81 34.85 10.80
C ILE A 52 -0.66 35.83 9.62
N ARG A 53 -1.75 36.14 8.92
CA ARG A 53 -1.77 37.02 7.74
C ARG A 53 -1.34 38.47 7.99
N LYS A 54 -1.24 38.91 9.25
CA LYS A 54 -0.63 40.22 9.58
C LYS A 54 0.87 40.25 9.34
N ASN A 55 1.53 39.10 9.45
CA ASN A 55 2.99 38.98 9.33
C ASN A 55 3.42 38.15 8.11
N ASP A 56 2.56 37.22 7.66
CA ASP A 56 2.85 36.23 6.63
C ASP A 56 1.70 36.19 5.60
N PRO A 57 1.83 36.90 4.47
CA PRO A 57 0.72 37.08 3.53
C PRO A 57 0.40 35.83 2.69
N ASP A 58 1.31 34.86 2.57
CA ASP A 58 1.24 33.86 1.50
C ASP A 58 1.66 32.43 1.84
N ASN A 59 2.27 32.12 2.99
CA ASN A 59 2.55 30.71 3.33
C ASN A 59 1.26 29.89 3.51
N ILE A 60 1.37 28.58 3.29
CA ILE A 60 0.24 27.66 3.42
C ILE A 60 -0.19 27.55 4.88
N ILE A 61 -1.51 27.59 5.11
CA ILE A 61 -2.12 27.30 6.41
C ILE A 61 -3.03 26.07 6.26
N ILE A 62 -2.77 25.03 7.05
CA ILE A 62 -3.56 23.81 7.12
C ILE A 62 -4.50 23.88 8.33
N VAL A 63 -5.78 23.62 8.10
CA VAL A 63 -6.83 23.65 9.13
C VAL A 63 -7.37 22.24 9.36
N GLY A 64 -7.26 21.75 10.60
CA GLY A 64 -7.87 20.50 11.02
C GLY A 64 -9.38 20.46 10.82
N THR A 65 -9.94 19.27 10.61
CA THR A 65 -11.38 19.07 10.41
C THR A 65 -12.01 18.21 11.52
N GLY A 66 -13.33 18.08 11.54
CA GLY A 66 -14.03 17.31 12.59
C GLY A 66 -13.65 15.83 12.61
N THR A 67 -13.98 15.14 13.71
CA THR A 67 -13.73 13.70 13.89
C THR A 67 -12.28 13.32 13.68
N TRP A 68 -11.36 13.96 14.42
CA TRP A 68 -9.91 13.76 14.28
C TRP A 68 -9.45 14.01 12.84
N SER A 69 -9.82 15.16 12.28
CA SER A 69 -9.48 15.55 10.91
C SER A 69 -9.94 14.57 9.83
N GLN A 70 -11.18 14.08 9.93
CA GLN A 70 -11.81 13.20 8.93
C GLN A 70 -12.94 13.87 8.14
N ASP A 71 -13.55 14.93 8.68
CA ASP A 71 -14.74 15.57 8.13
C ASP A 71 -14.40 16.69 7.13
N VAL A 72 -13.51 16.40 6.17
CA VAL A 72 -13.14 17.33 5.08
C VAL A 72 -14.32 17.72 4.19
N ASN A 73 -15.38 16.90 4.15
CA ASN A 73 -16.62 17.20 3.46
C ASN A 73 -17.35 18.42 4.05
N ASP A 74 -17.33 18.60 5.37
CA ASP A 74 -18.00 19.73 6.02
C ASP A 74 -17.25 21.03 5.72
N ALA A 75 -15.92 20.98 5.75
CA ALA A 75 -15.08 22.11 5.35
C ALA A 75 -15.27 22.48 3.88
N ALA A 76 -15.43 21.50 3.01
CA ALA A 76 -15.65 21.71 1.58
C ALA A 76 -17.01 22.37 1.25
N ASP A 77 -18.03 22.15 2.08
CA ASP A 77 -19.34 22.79 1.93
C ASP A 77 -19.37 24.24 2.41
N ASP A 78 -18.48 24.63 3.32
CA ASP A 78 -18.37 25.99 3.84
C ASP A 78 -16.91 26.43 4.01
N GLN A 79 -16.19 26.54 2.89
CA GLN A 79 -14.76 26.82 2.83
C GLN A 79 -14.37 28.18 3.45
N LEU A 80 -13.13 28.26 3.95
CA LEU A 80 -12.50 29.50 4.40
C LEU A 80 -12.16 30.40 3.21
N LYS A 81 -12.22 31.72 3.43
CA LYS A 81 -11.96 32.74 2.40
C LYS A 81 -10.51 33.21 2.40
N ASP A 82 -9.58 32.26 2.24
CA ASP A 82 -8.14 32.52 2.09
C ASP A 82 -7.61 31.63 0.96
N ALA A 83 -6.80 32.19 0.06
CA ALA A 83 -6.37 31.49 -1.14
C ALA A 83 -5.35 30.37 -0.86
N ASN A 84 -4.60 30.47 0.24
CA ASN A 84 -3.50 29.56 0.58
C ASN A 84 -3.84 28.72 1.83
N VAL A 85 -5.12 28.42 2.02
CA VAL A 85 -5.60 27.48 3.05
C VAL A 85 -5.84 26.10 2.45
N MET A 86 -5.43 25.07 3.20
CA MET A 86 -5.74 23.67 2.94
C MET A 86 -6.43 23.02 4.15
N TYR A 87 -7.07 21.87 3.94
CA TYR A 87 -7.79 21.14 4.99
C TYR A 87 -7.07 19.83 5.32
N ALA A 88 -6.86 19.58 6.61
CA ALA A 88 -6.22 18.34 7.06
C ALA A 88 -7.16 17.14 6.88
N LEU A 89 -6.59 16.04 6.40
CA LEU A 89 -7.20 14.72 6.42
C LEU A 89 -6.28 13.74 7.14
N HIS A 90 -6.72 13.11 8.22
CA HIS A 90 -5.95 12.09 8.92
C HIS A 90 -6.54 10.71 8.70
N PHE A 91 -5.68 9.71 8.54
CA PHE A 91 -6.10 8.32 8.46
C PHE A 91 -5.08 7.36 9.09
N TYR A 92 -5.58 6.20 9.47
CA TYR A 92 -4.79 5.09 9.96
C TYR A 92 -5.22 3.86 9.19
N ALA A 93 -4.31 3.26 8.45
CA ALA A 93 -4.61 2.28 7.39
C ALA A 93 -5.33 1.02 7.90
N GLY A 94 -5.14 0.67 9.18
CA GLY A 94 -5.85 -0.44 9.83
C GLY A 94 -7.30 -0.17 10.20
N THR A 95 -7.72 1.10 10.22
CA THR A 95 -9.07 1.52 10.63
C THR A 95 -9.85 2.18 9.51
N HIS A 96 -9.17 2.95 8.67
CA HIS A 96 -9.80 3.85 7.72
C HIS A 96 -9.51 3.39 6.28
N GLY A 97 -10.56 3.31 5.46
CA GLY A 97 -10.48 2.82 4.08
C GLY A 97 -11.36 3.64 3.14
N GLN A 98 -12.11 2.96 2.27
CA GLN A 98 -12.82 3.61 1.15
C GLN A 98 -13.78 4.74 1.58
N SER A 99 -14.52 4.58 2.68
CA SER A 99 -15.46 5.60 3.14
C SER A 99 -14.81 6.96 3.42
N LEU A 100 -13.57 6.96 3.92
CA LEU A 100 -12.84 8.21 4.18
C LEU A 100 -12.25 8.79 2.89
N ARG A 101 -11.82 7.94 1.94
CA ARG A 101 -11.43 8.38 0.59
C ARG A 101 -12.62 8.98 -0.17
N ASP A 102 -13.84 8.50 0.08
CA ASP A 102 -15.05 9.07 -0.52
C ASP A 102 -15.34 10.48 0.01
N LYS A 103 -15.11 10.73 1.30
CA LYS A 103 -15.16 12.11 1.87
C LYS A 103 -14.11 13.02 1.22
N ALA A 104 -12.88 12.52 1.05
CA ALA A 104 -11.83 13.26 0.37
C ALA A 104 -12.19 13.56 -1.10
N ASN A 105 -12.72 12.57 -1.83
CA ASN A 105 -13.19 12.77 -3.21
C ASN A 105 -14.30 13.83 -3.30
N TYR A 106 -15.25 13.81 -2.36
CA TYR A 106 -16.29 14.84 -2.28
C TYR A 106 -15.69 16.23 -2.06
N ALA A 107 -14.77 16.37 -1.10
CA ALA A 107 -14.11 17.64 -0.83
C ALA A 107 -13.32 18.17 -2.04
N LEU A 108 -12.53 17.32 -2.69
CA LEU A 108 -11.80 17.67 -3.93
C LEU A 108 -12.76 18.08 -5.07
N SER A 109 -13.91 17.42 -5.20
CA SER A 109 -14.92 17.77 -6.22
C SER A 109 -15.51 19.17 -6.03
N LYS A 110 -15.42 19.71 -4.81
CA LYS A 110 -15.86 21.06 -4.43
C LYS A 110 -14.71 22.07 -4.49
N GLY A 111 -13.54 21.65 -4.97
CA GLY A 111 -12.35 22.49 -5.06
C GLY A 111 -11.64 22.71 -3.73
N ALA A 112 -11.98 21.98 -2.66
CA ALA A 112 -11.32 22.11 -1.38
C ALA A 112 -9.95 21.39 -1.40
N PRO A 113 -8.82 22.10 -1.21
CA PRO A 113 -7.50 21.48 -1.23
C PRO A 113 -7.24 20.71 0.07
N ILE A 114 -6.74 19.47 -0.07
CA ILE A 114 -6.48 18.55 1.05
C ILE A 114 -4.97 18.37 1.22
N PHE A 115 -4.53 18.32 2.48
CA PHE A 115 -3.19 17.88 2.87
C PHE A 115 -3.33 16.80 3.96
N VAL A 116 -2.64 15.67 3.82
CA VAL A 116 -2.60 14.65 4.89
C VAL A 116 -1.45 14.98 5.84
N THR A 117 -1.71 15.76 6.89
CA THR A 117 -0.68 16.15 7.86
C THR A 117 -0.31 15.03 8.83
N GLU A 118 -1.16 14.01 8.94
CA GLU A 118 -0.89 12.82 9.73
C GLU A 118 -1.50 11.57 9.10
N TRP A 119 -0.72 10.50 8.99
CA TRP A 119 -1.26 9.16 8.75
C TRP A 119 -0.39 8.04 9.33
N GLY A 120 -0.99 6.91 9.72
CA GLY A 120 -0.26 5.77 10.28
C GLY A 120 -0.46 4.46 9.51
N THR A 121 0.57 3.60 9.49
CA THR A 121 0.46 2.22 8.98
C THR A 121 -0.27 1.29 9.97
N SER A 122 -0.58 1.75 11.17
CA SER A 122 -1.30 1.00 12.20
C SER A 122 -2.82 1.18 12.06
N ASP A 123 -3.58 0.59 12.99
CA ASP A 123 -4.91 1.07 13.31
C ASP A 123 -4.85 2.42 14.08
N ALA A 124 -6.01 3.05 14.29
CA ALA A 124 -6.14 4.37 14.91
C ALA A 124 -5.70 4.45 16.38
N SER A 125 -5.40 3.31 17.02
CA SER A 125 -4.79 3.32 18.36
C SER A 125 -3.29 3.65 18.34
N GLY A 126 -2.68 3.65 17.15
CA GLY A 126 -1.23 3.77 16.97
C GLY A 126 -0.47 2.46 17.17
N ASN A 127 -1.13 1.37 17.58
CA ASN A 127 -0.45 0.15 18.03
C ASN A 127 -0.95 -1.18 17.42
N GLY A 128 -2.10 -1.23 16.73
CA GLY A 128 -2.49 -2.44 15.98
C GLY A 128 -1.87 -2.48 14.57
N GLY A 129 -1.56 -3.68 14.05
CA GLY A 129 -0.98 -3.85 12.70
C GLY A 129 0.49 -4.24 12.72
N VAL A 130 1.30 -3.86 11.71
CA VAL A 130 1.08 -2.89 10.61
C VAL A 130 0.21 -3.41 9.45
N PHE A 131 -0.41 -2.49 8.70
CA PHE A 131 -1.33 -2.73 7.58
C PHE A 131 -0.76 -2.17 6.26
N LEU A 132 0.31 -2.78 5.75
CA LEU A 132 1.09 -2.22 4.63
C LEU A 132 0.34 -2.22 3.29
N ASP A 133 -0.56 -3.17 3.05
CA ASP A 133 -1.35 -3.22 1.82
C ASP A 133 -2.37 -2.08 1.76
N GLN A 134 -3.09 -1.85 2.86
CA GLN A 134 -4.01 -0.71 3.02
C GLN A 134 -3.23 0.61 2.97
N SER A 135 -2.04 0.65 3.56
CA SER A 135 -1.16 1.83 3.49
C SER A 135 -0.79 2.14 2.04
N ARG A 136 -0.46 1.12 1.24
CA ARG A 136 -0.14 1.29 -0.19
C ARG A 136 -1.35 1.74 -1.00
N GLU A 137 -2.55 1.23 -0.70
CA GLU A 137 -3.79 1.70 -1.33
C GLU A 137 -4.02 3.19 -1.08
N TRP A 138 -3.82 3.64 0.17
CA TRP A 138 -3.88 5.05 0.52
C TRP A 138 -2.83 5.87 -0.21
N LEU A 139 -1.55 5.49 -0.17
CA LEU A 139 -0.49 6.26 -0.84
C LEU A 139 -0.73 6.38 -2.35
N ASN A 140 -1.14 5.29 -3.01
CA ASN A 140 -1.52 5.34 -4.44
C ASN A 140 -2.69 6.30 -4.69
N TYR A 141 -3.70 6.31 -3.80
CA TYR A 141 -4.82 7.24 -3.90
C TYR A 141 -4.34 8.69 -3.74
N LEU A 142 -3.53 8.99 -2.74
CA LEU A 142 -3.01 10.35 -2.49
C LEU A 142 -2.16 10.82 -3.68
N ASP A 143 -1.27 9.97 -4.19
CA ASP A 143 -0.47 10.25 -5.39
C ASP A 143 -1.35 10.52 -6.60
N SER A 144 -2.41 9.74 -6.83
CA SER A 144 -3.35 9.95 -7.95
C SER A 144 -4.12 11.28 -7.88
N LYS A 145 -4.14 11.90 -6.71
CA LYS A 145 -4.80 13.19 -6.44
C LYS A 145 -3.81 14.32 -6.19
N ASN A 146 -2.50 14.06 -6.28
CA ASN A 146 -1.44 14.99 -5.90
C ASN A 146 -1.58 15.54 -4.47
N ILE A 147 -2.03 14.71 -3.53
CA ILE A 147 -2.18 15.07 -2.12
C ILE A 147 -0.87 14.80 -1.39
N SER A 148 -0.30 15.84 -0.77
CA SER A 148 0.87 15.70 0.09
C SER A 148 0.52 14.95 1.38
N TRP A 149 1.49 14.22 1.93
CA TRP A 149 1.29 13.41 3.12
C TRP A 149 2.50 13.42 4.07
N VAL A 150 2.23 13.25 5.37
CA VAL A 150 3.24 13.14 6.44
C VAL A 150 2.87 11.97 7.35
N ASN A 151 3.81 11.04 7.55
CA ASN A 151 3.56 9.83 8.34
C ASN A 151 3.82 10.04 9.84
N TRP A 152 2.93 9.48 10.67
CA TRP A 152 3.08 9.28 12.09
C TRP A 152 3.79 7.93 12.37
N ASN A 153 4.95 7.89 13.03
CA ASN A 153 5.74 9.01 13.55
C ASN A 153 7.25 8.70 13.62
N LEU A 154 8.05 9.74 13.86
CA LEU A 154 9.47 9.62 14.18
C LEU A 154 9.69 9.44 15.70
N SER A 155 9.35 8.27 16.22
CA SER A 155 9.57 7.84 17.61
C SER A 155 10.24 6.47 17.66
N ASP A 156 10.83 6.17 18.82
CA ASP A 156 11.33 4.84 19.20
C ASP A 156 10.41 4.16 20.24
N LYS A 157 9.22 4.72 20.48
CA LYS A 157 8.22 4.11 21.35
C LYS A 157 7.91 2.69 20.85
N GLN A 158 7.69 1.78 21.79
CA GLN A 158 7.32 0.40 21.45
C GLN A 158 5.84 0.33 21.01
N GLU A 159 5.55 0.82 19.82
CA GLU A 159 4.24 0.76 19.18
C GLU A 159 4.34 0.58 17.66
N SER A 160 3.30 0.01 17.05
CA SER A 160 3.31 -0.36 15.62
C SER A 160 3.54 0.80 14.65
N SER A 161 3.08 2.02 14.98
CA SER A 161 3.24 3.21 14.12
C SER A 161 4.64 3.82 14.15
N SER A 162 5.44 3.57 15.19
CA SER A 162 6.77 4.18 15.35
C SER A 162 7.71 3.78 14.22
N ALA A 163 8.40 4.74 13.62
CA ALA A 163 9.35 4.49 12.54
C ALA A 163 10.64 3.80 13.02
N LEU A 164 11.02 4.01 14.28
CA LEU A 164 12.27 3.53 14.85
C LEU A 164 12.03 2.45 15.91
N LYS A 165 12.96 1.51 16.03
CA LYS A 165 12.99 0.54 17.13
C LYS A 165 13.45 1.22 18.42
N PRO A 166 13.00 0.76 19.60
CA PRO A 166 13.45 1.29 20.88
C PRO A 166 14.97 1.35 21.00
N GLY A 167 15.49 2.50 21.44
CA GLY A 167 16.93 2.72 21.61
C GLY A 167 17.66 3.25 20.37
N ALA A 168 16.96 3.53 19.27
CA ALA A 168 17.53 4.20 18.11
C ALA A 168 18.12 5.59 18.47
N SER A 169 19.15 6.00 17.74
CA SER A 169 19.84 7.28 17.96
C SER A 169 18.90 8.48 17.92
N LYS A 170 19.07 9.44 18.84
CA LYS A 170 18.29 10.70 18.85
C LYS A 170 18.78 11.75 17.84
N THR A 171 19.95 11.53 17.23
CA THR A 171 20.61 12.49 16.33
C THR A 171 20.64 12.02 14.88
N GLY A 172 19.90 10.96 14.54
CA GLY A 172 19.88 10.38 13.20
C GLY A 172 21.04 9.39 12.96
N GLY A 173 21.33 9.15 11.68
CA GLY A 173 22.33 8.16 11.26
C GLY A 173 21.86 6.71 11.39
N TRP A 174 20.55 6.48 11.38
CA TRP A 174 19.95 5.16 11.60
C TRP A 174 20.33 4.16 10.50
N PRO A 175 20.99 3.04 10.82
CA PRO A 175 21.04 1.90 9.91
C PRO A 175 19.63 1.33 9.68
N LEU A 176 19.43 0.61 8.58
CA LEU A 176 18.13 -0.02 8.28
C LEU A 176 17.65 -0.96 9.40
N THR A 177 18.58 -1.53 10.17
CA THR A 177 18.26 -2.37 11.33
C THR A 177 17.55 -1.63 12.46
N ASP A 178 17.64 -0.30 12.50
CA ASP A 178 16.99 0.54 13.51
C ASP A 178 15.56 0.93 13.10
N LEU A 179 15.17 0.67 11.86
CA LEU A 179 13.82 0.95 11.37
C LEU A 179 12.86 -0.19 11.75
N THR A 180 11.63 0.17 12.10
CA THR A 180 10.52 -0.80 12.22
C THR A 180 10.00 -1.19 10.82
N ALA A 181 9.01 -2.08 10.77
CA ALA A 181 8.30 -2.36 9.53
C ALA A 181 7.57 -1.12 8.98
N SER A 182 6.96 -0.30 9.86
CA SER A 182 6.36 0.99 9.51
C SER A 182 7.40 1.94 8.91
N GLY A 183 8.51 2.16 9.65
CA GLY A 183 9.55 3.11 9.23
C GLY A 183 10.25 2.70 7.94
N THR A 184 10.45 1.40 7.72
CA THR A 184 11.00 0.87 6.47
C THR A 184 10.08 1.18 5.29
N PHE A 185 8.79 0.84 5.41
CA PHE A 185 7.79 1.08 4.37
C PHE A 185 7.68 2.58 4.03
N VAL A 186 7.58 3.43 5.05
CA VAL A 186 7.42 4.87 4.87
C VAL A 186 8.65 5.48 4.21
N ARG A 187 9.86 5.12 4.68
CA ARG A 187 11.12 5.58 4.09
C ARG A 187 11.21 5.24 2.59
N GLU A 188 10.84 4.02 2.21
CA GLU A 188 10.86 3.58 0.81
C GLU A 188 9.93 4.41 -0.07
N ASN A 189 8.73 4.74 0.43
CA ASN A 189 7.78 5.58 -0.30
C ASN A 189 8.20 7.05 -0.34
N ILE A 190 8.81 7.60 0.73
CA ILE A 190 9.33 8.99 0.75
C ILE A 190 10.47 9.19 -0.25
N LEU A 191 11.42 8.26 -0.31
CA LEU A 191 12.60 8.40 -1.17
C LEU A 191 12.26 8.46 -2.65
N GLY A 192 10.97 8.27 -3.01
CA GLY A 192 10.58 8.05 -4.38
C GLY A 192 11.40 6.91 -4.95
N ASN A 193 11.82 5.96 -4.10
CA ASN A 193 12.47 4.73 -4.52
C ASN A 193 11.39 3.91 -5.20
N LYS A 194 11.22 4.33 -6.44
CA LYS A 194 10.69 3.69 -7.61
C LYS A 194 11.46 2.40 -7.96
N ASP A 195 12.33 1.92 -7.07
CA ASP A 195 12.66 0.50 -6.96
C ASP A 195 11.61 -0.34 -6.19
N SER A 196 10.54 0.31 -5.73
CA SER A 196 9.23 -0.34 -5.56
C SER A 196 8.26 -0.05 -6.74
N THR A 197 8.69 0.71 -7.76
CA THR A 197 7.96 0.89 -9.04
C THR A 197 8.37 -0.08 -10.13
N LYS A 198 8.41 -1.37 -9.79
CA LYS A 198 7.73 -2.28 -10.70
C LYS A 198 6.23 -2.16 -10.40
N GLU A 199 5.61 -1.08 -10.90
CA GLU A 199 4.18 -1.07 -11.16
C GLU A 199 3.84 -2.36 -11.93
N ARG A 200 2.93 -3.16 -11.39
CA ARG A 200 2.01 -3.94 -12.23
C ARG A 200 0.62 -3.55 -11.74
N PRO A 201 -0.13 -2.75 -12.53
CA PRO A 201 -1.40 -2.20 -12.08
C PRO A 201 -2.42 -3.31 -11.76
N GLU A 202 -3.06 -3.21 -10.60
CA GLU A 202 -4.27 -3.96 -10.29
C GLU A 202 -5.51 -3.22 -10.82
N THR A 203 -5.68 -3.19 -12.15
CA THR A 203 -6.93 -3.18 -12.97
C THR A 203 -6.57 -2.65 -14.39
N PRO A 204 -7.01 -3.29 -15.49
CA PRO A 204 -6.31 -3.23 -16.77
C PRO A 204 -6.58 -1.93 -17.54
N ALA A 205 -5.55 -1.11 -17.72
CA ALA A 205 -5.36 -0.44 -18.99
C ALA A 205 -4.59 -1.42 -19.88
N GLN A 206 -5.33 -2.26 -20.61
CA GLN A 206 -4.88 -3.08 -21.75
C GLN A 206 -3.39 -3.48 -21.82
N ASP A 207 -2.81 -3.96 -20.72
CA ASP A 207 -1.49 -4.59 -20.74
C ASP A 207 -1.69 -6.06 -21.08
N ASN A 208 -1.36 -6.37 -22.32
CA ASN A 208 -1.50 -7.68 -22.89
C ASN A 208 -0.88 -8.75 -21.96
N PRO A 209 -1.58 -9.88 -21.72
CA PRO A 209 -0.98 -10.98 -20.96
C PRO A 209 0.36 -11.35 -21.60
N ALA A 210 1.42 -11.67 -20.83
CA ALA A 210 2.75 -11.97 -21.36
C ALA A 210 2.80 -13.19 -22.34
N GLN A 211 1.68 -13.91 -22.49
CA GLN A 211 1.44 -14.79 -23.64
C GLN A 211 1.53 -14.08 -24.98
N GLU A 212 1.33 -12.77 -25.03
CA GLU A 212 1.50 -11.92 -26.21
C GLU A 212 2.95 -11.41 -26.35
N ASN A 213 3.74 -11.40 -25.27
CA ASN A 213 5.18 -11.07 -25.26
C ASN A 213 6.08 -12.31 -25.48
N GLY A 214 5.51 -13.41 -25.98
CA GLY A 214 6.27 -14.59 -26.36
C GLY A 214 6.64 -15.54 -25.23
N ILE A 215 6.12 -15.44 -23.99
CA ILE A 215 6.31 -16.48 -22.97
C ILE A 215 4.99 -17.17 -22.60
N SER A 216 5.00 -18.47 -22.36
CA SER A 216 3.80 -19.24 -22.00
C SER A 216 4.03 -20.12 -20.79
N VAL A 217 2.99 -20.28 -19.96
CA VAL A 217 2.97 -21.27 -18.88
C VAL A 217 2.14 -22.48 -19.29
N GLN A 218 2.71 -23.66 -19.07
CA GLN A 218 1.98 -24.92 -19.10
C GLN A 218 1.82 -25.42 -17.67
N TYR A 219 0.67 -25.99 -17.40
CA TYR A 219 0.31 -26.53 -16.10
C TYR A 219 -0.19 -27.96 -16.24
N LYS A 220 0.10 -28.77 -15.23
CA LYS A 220 -0.64 -29.99 -14.93
C LYS A 220 -0.82 -30.12 -13.42
N ALA A 221 -1.84 -30.85 -13.00
CA ALA A 221 -2.01 -31.21 -11.59
C ALA A 221 -1.01 -32.32 -11.22
N GLY A 222 -0.30 -32.15 -10.11
CA GLY A 222 0.62 -33.14 -9.55
C GLY A 222 -0.09 -34.23 -8.76
N ASP A 223 -1.34 -33.97 -8.35
CA ASP A 223 -2.26 -34.93 -7.75
C ASP A 223 -3.62 -34.97 -8.47
N GLY A 224 -4.29 -36.12 -8.38
CA GLY A 224 -5.60 -36.36 -8.99
C GLY A 224 -6.79 -35.78 -8.21
N GLY A 225 -6.52 -35.24 -7.01
CA GLY A 225 -7.51 -35.02 -5.97
C GLY A 225 -8.03 -33.59 -5.94
N VAL A 226 -9.32 -33.42 -6.21
CA VAL A 226 -10.01 -32.13 -6.05
C VAL A 226 -10.09 -31.71 -4.56
N ASN A 227 -10.02 -32.68 -3.64
CA ASN A 227 -9.89 -32.44 -2.20
C ASN A 227 -8.61 -33.14 -1.71
N SER A 228 -7.71 -32.36 -1.12
CA SER A 228 -6.40 -32.83 -0.67
C SER A 228 -5.88 -31.88 0.40
N ASN A 229 -5.04 -32.33 1.32
CA ASN A 229 -4.32 -31.44 2.24
C ASN A 229 -3.12 -30.74 1.57
N GLN A 230 -2.94 -30.96 0.27
CA GLN A 230 -1.89 -30.36 -0.52
C GLN A 230 -2.47 -29.84 -1.84
N ILE A 231 -1.91 -28.75 -2.35
CA ILE A 231 -2.06 -28.32 -3.75
C ILE A 231 -0.72 -28.59 -4.42
N ARG A 232 -0.69 -29.37 -5.50
CA ARG A 232 0.56 -29.77 -6.15
C ARG A 232 0.68 -29.29 -7.60
N PRO A 233 0.78 -27.97 -7.85
CA PRO A 233 0.87 -27.48 -9.22
C PRO A 233 2.23 -27.84 -9.83
N GLN A 234 2.22 -28.39 -11.04
CA GLN A 234 3.45 -28.56 -11.84
C GLN A 234 3.45 -27.58 -13.01
N LEU A 235 4.55 -26.86 -13.20
CA LEU A 235 4.65 -25.75 -14.15
C LEU A 235 5.82 -25.91 -15.12
N HIS A 236 5.60 -25.55 -16.38
CA HIS A 236 6.64 -25.24 -17.36
C HIS A 236 6.46 -23.80 -17.82
N ILE A 237 7.50 -22.97 -17.71
CA ILE A 237 7.53 -21.66 -18.36
C ILE A 237 8.40 -21.79 -19.60
N LYS A 238 7.83 -21.46 -20.76
CA LYS A 238 8.49 -21.60 -22.07
C LYS A 238 8.63 -20.23 -22.73
N ASN A 239 9.80 -19.97 -23.28
CA ASN A 239 10.04 -18.85 -24.18
C ASN A 239 9.70 -19.26 -25.62
N ASN A 240 8.62 -18.71 -26.15
CA ASN A 240 8.17 -18.83 -27.53
C ASN A 240 8.55 -17.60 -28.38
N GLY A 241 9.23 -16.61 -27.80
CA GLY A 241 9.75 -15.44 -28.50
C GLY A 241 11.05 -15.72 -29.24
N ASN A 242 11.65 -14.66 -29.79
CA ASN A 242 12.89 -14.70 -30.56
C ASN A 242 14.10 -14.09 -29.81
N ALA A 243 13.89 -13.54 -28.61
CA ALA A 243 14.93 -13.01 -27.73
C ALA A 243 15.07 -13.87 -26.47
N THR A 244 16.26 -13.88 -25.89
CA THR A 244 16.50 -14.53 -24.58
C THR A 244 15.77 -13.77 -23.48
N VAL A 245 15.13 -14.49 -22.56
CA VAL A 245 14.42 -13.95 -21.40
C VAL A 245 15.25 -14.19 -20.14
N ASP A 246 15.50 -13.16 -19.33
CA ASP A 246 16.06 -13.33 -17.98
C ASP A 246 14.93 -13.78 -17.04
N LEU A 247 15.12 -14.89 -16.35
CA LEU A 247 14.10 -15.44 -15.45
C LEU A 247 13.88 -14.55 -14.21
N LYS A 248 14.85 -13.71 -13.83
CA LYS A 248 14.67 -12.75 -12.73
C LYS A 248 13.53 -11.77 -12.97
N ASP A 249 13.22 -11.52 -14.23
CA ASP A 249 12.18 -10.62 -14.67
C ASP A 249 10.82 -11.31 -14.83
N VAL A 250 10.76 -12.64 -14.61
CA VAL A 250 9.55 -13.43 -14.79
C VAL A 250 8.96 -13.84 -13.44
N THR A 251 7.65 -13.64 -13.27
CA THR A 251 6.89 -14.26 -12.18
C THR A 251 5.63 -14.96 -12.69
N ALA A 252 5.19 -15.99 -11.97
CA ALA A 252 3.99 -16.77 -12.26
C ALA A 252 3.05 -16.78 -11.05
N ARG A 253 1.78 -16.42 -11.26
CA ARG A 253 0.76 -16.40 -10.19
C ARG A 253 -0.22 -17.56 -10.33
N TYR A 254 -0.28 -18.41 -9.31
CA TYR A 254 -1.25 -19.49 -9.15
C TYR A 254 -2.32 -19.07 -8.13
N TRP A 255 -3.55 -18.91 -8.56
CA TRP A 255 -4.68 -18.33 -7.84
C TRP A 255 -5.62 -19.42 -7.30
N TYR A 256 -5.92 -19.36 -6.00
CA TYR A 256 -6.69 -20.39 -5.29
C TYR A 256 -7.37 -19.81 -4.03
N ASN A 257 -8.18 -20.61 -3.35
CA ASN A 257 -8.84 -20.21 -2.10
C ASN A 257 -8.13 -20.83 -0.89
N ALA A 258 -7.40 -20.00 -0.13
CA ALA A 258 -6.78 -20.38 1.14
C ALA A 258 -7.71 -20.18 2.34
N LYS A 259 -8.81 -19.42 2.18
CA LYS A 259 -9.78 -19.10 3.25
C LYS A 259 -9.12 -18.46 4.47
N ASN A 260 -8.19 -17.53 4.23
CA ASN A 260 -7.40 -16.82 5.24
C ASN A 260 -6.56 -17.73 6.15
N LYS A 261 -6.24 -18.96 5.72
CA LYS A 261 -5.34 -19.86 6.45
C LYS A 261 -3.88 -19.54 6.13
N GLY A 262 -2.99 -19.69 7.10
CA GLY A 262 -1.54 -19.64 6.85
C GLY A 262 -1.10 -20.76 5.92
N GLN A 263 -0.11 -20.47 5.07
CA GLN A 263 0.30 -21.29 3.93
C GLN A 263 1.80 -21.60 3.99
N ASN A 264 2.16 -22.83 3.65
CA ASN A 264 3.54 -23.26 3.45
C ASN A 264 3.79 -23.61 1.99
N PHE A 265 5.05 -23.43 1.58
CA PHE A 265 5.55 -23.72 0.25
C PHE A 265 6.71 -24.72 0.32
N ASP A 266 6.61 -25.77 -0.47
CA ASP A 266 7.69 -26.70 -0.77
C ASP A 266 7.96 -26.74 -2.27
N CYS A 267 9.23 -26.85 -2.63
CA CYS A 267 9.65 -27.24 -3.97
C CYS A 267 10.07 -28.71 -3.94
N ASP A 268 9.22 -29.59 -4.45
CA ASP A 268 9.50 -31.04 -4.52
C ASP A 268 10.58 -31.34 -5.57
N TYR A 269 10.58 -30.59 -6.69
CA TYR A 269 11.57 -30.72 -7.76
C TYR A 269 11.55 -29.49 -8.66
N ALA A 270 12.71 -29.03 -9.13
CA ALA A 270 12.78 -28.08 -10.24
C ALA A 270 14.01 -28.37 -11.08
N GLN A 271 13.85 -28.50 -12.40
CA GLN A 271 14.97 -28.75 -13.31
C GLN A 271 15.98 -27.59 -13.31
N ILE A 272 15.50 -26.36 -13.11
CA ILE A 272 16.33 -25.17 -12.90
C ILE A 272 16.88 -25.02 -11.47
N GLY A 273 16.59 -25.98 -10.58
CA GLY A 273 17.00 -26.00 -9.18
C GLY A 273 16.04 -25.29 -8.23
N CYS A 274 15.57 -25.97 -7.19
CA CYS A 274 14.65 -25.41 -6.19
C CYS A 274 15.24 -24.19 -5.45
N GLY A 275 16.56 -24.17 -5.22
CA GLY A 275 17.25 -23.04 -4.58
C GLY A 275 17.20 -21.73 -5.39
N ASN A 276 16.92 -21.83 -6.70
CA ASN A 276 16.78 -20.70 -7.61
C ASN A 276 15.35 -20.17 -7.69
N LEU A 277 14.39 -20.78 -7.00
CA LEU A 277 13.03 -20.27 -6.92
C LEU A 277 12.89 -19.26 -5.77
N THR A 278 12.01 -18.30 -5.95
CA THR A 278 11.44 -17.47 -4.89
C THR A 278 9.94 -17.69 -4.85
N HIS A 279 9.33 -17.46 -3.69
CA HIS A 279 7.88 -17.54 -3.55
C HIS A 279 7.36 -16.48 -2.59
N LYS A 280 6.10 -16.11 -2.76
CA LYS A 280 5.31 -15.41 -1.75
C LYS A 280 3.84 -15.79 -1.87
N PHE A 281 3.14 -15.85 -0.76
CA PHE A 281 1.68 -15.95 -0.73
C PHE A 281 1.10 -14.56 -0.56
N VAL A 282 0.05 -14.25 -1.33
CA VAL A 282 -0.63 -12.95 -1.27
C VAL A 282 -2.12 -13.19 -1.16
N THR A 283 -2.71 -12.74 -0.05
CA THR A 283 -4.16 -12.70 0.14
C THR A 283 -4.73 -11.48 -0.59
N LEU A 284 -5.82 -11.68 -1.33
CA LEU A 284 -6.50 -10.65 -2.08
C LEU A 284 -7.31 -9.75 -1.16
N HIS A 285 -7.13 -8.44 -1.32
CA HIS A 285 -7.93 -7.43 -0.62
C HIS A 285 -9.44 -7.58 -0.90
N LYS A 286 -9.78 -7.93 -2.14
CA LYS A 286 -11.15 -8.32 -2.54
C LYS A 286 -11.08 -9.67 -3.23
N PRO A 287 -11.55 -10.77 -2.58
CA PRO A 287 -11.64 -12.07 -3.22
C PRO A 287 -12.37 -11.96 -4.57
N LYS A 288 -11.83 -12.67 -5.57
CA LYS A 288 -12.44 -12.81 -6.89
C LYS A 288 -13.05 -14.19 -7.00
N GLN A 289 -13.88 -14.39 -8.03
CA GLN A 289 -14.45 -15.71 -8.26
C GLN A 289 -13.33 -16.75 -8.43
N GLY A 290 -13.26 -17.69 -7.50
CA GLY A 290 -12.29 -18.78 -7.50
C GLY A 290 -10.92 -18.43 -6.91
N ALA A 291 -10.73 -17.27 -6.29
CA ALA A 291 -9.51 -17.00 -5.53
C ALA A 291 -9.71 -15.95 -4.44
N ASP A 292 -9.19 -16.23 -3.25
CA ASP A 292 -8.92 -15.23 -2.22
C ASP A 292 -7.41 -15.05 -2.01
N THR A 293 -6.57 -15.87 -2.63
CA THR A 293 -5.11 -15.92 -2.44
C THR A 293 -4.42 -16.30 -3.75
N TYR A 294 -3.16 -15.90 -3.91
CA TYR A 294 -2.27 -16.51 -4.89
C TYR A 294 -0.88 -16.82 -4.35
N LEU A 295 -0.28 -17.88 -4.90
CA LEU A 295 1.17 -18.10 -4.85
C LEU A 295 1.79 -17.33 -6.02
N GLU A 296 2.71 -16.42 -5.75
CA GLU A 296 3.61 -15.86 -6.76
C GLU A 296 4.95 -16.59 -6.70
N LEU A 297 5.30 -17.26 -7.80
CA LEU A 297 6.58 -17.91 -8.02
C LEU A 297 7.49 -16.97 -8.82
N GLY A 298 8.72 -16.75 -8.37
CA GLY A 298 9.76 -16.04 -9.10
C GLY A 298 11.08 -16.81 -9.15
N PHE A 299 12.11 -16.20 -9.75
CA PHE A 299 13.41 -16.83 -9.97
C PHE A 299 14.56 -15.91 -9.56
N LYS A 300 15.54 -16.44 -8.82
CA LYS A 300 16.73 -15.70 -8.40
C LYS A 300 17.74 -15.52 -9.53
N THR A 301 17.74 -16.44 -10.49
CA THR A 301 18.70 -16.50 -11.60
C THR A 301 18.18 -17.40 -12.71
N GLY A 302 18.87 -17.39 -13.85
CA GLY A 302 18.61 -18.23 -15.01
C GLY A 302 18.13 -17.43 -16.21
N THR A 303 18.26 -18.01 -17.40
CA THR A 303 17.79 -17.41 -18.65
C THR A 303 17.09 -18.48 -19.49
N LEU A 304 16.15 -18.05 -20.34
CA LEU A 304 15.50 -18.90 -21.34
C LEU A 304 15.81 -18.36 -22.72
N SER A 305 16.66 -19.07 -23.47
CA SER A 305 16.83 -18.80 -24.90
C SER A 305 15.53 -19.05 -25.68
N PRO A 306 15.39 -18.49 -26.90
CA PRO A 306 14.25 -18.79 -27.77
C PRO A 306 13.97 -20.29 -27.90
N GLY A 307 12.73 -20.71 -27.65
CA GLY A 307 12.30 -22.12 -27.68
C GLY A 307 12.57 -22.93 -26.42
N ALA A 308 13.41 -22.43 -25.49
CA ALA A 308 13.73 -23.12 -24.24
C ALA A 308 12.60 -23.02 -23.20
N SER A 309 12.66 -23.90 -22.20
CA SER A 309 11.75 -23.86 -21.05
C SER A 309 12.50 -24.08 -19.74
N THR A 310 11.85 -23.74 -18.63
CA THR A 310 12.34 -24.03 -17.27
C THR A 310 12.45 -25.53 -16.96
N GLY A 311 12.00 -26.41 -17.87
CA GLY A 311 11.71 -27.80 -17.53
C GLY A 311 10.65 -27.90 -16.43
N ASN A 312 10.51 -29.10 -15.86
CA ASN A 312 9.50 -29.37 -14.84
C ASN A 312 9.83 -28.66 -13.52
N ILE A 313 8.87 -27.91 -13.01
CA ILE A 313 8.84 -27.34 -11.67
C ILE A 313 7.64 -27.99 -10.95
N GLN A 314 7.90 -28.76 -9.89
CA GLN A 314 6.92 -29.44 -9.06
C GLN A 314 6.87 -28.75 -7.71
N LEU A 315 5.73 -28.14 -7.42
CA LEU A 315 5.49 -27.40 -6.19
C LEU A 315 4.50 -28.16 -5.32
N ARG A 316 4.56 -27.90 -4.02
CA ARG A 316 3.57 -28.39 -3.06
C ARG A 316 3.25 -27.27 -2.07
N LEU A 317 1.96 -26.99 -1.93
CA LEU A 317 1.42 -26.02 -0.97
C LEU A 317 0.60 -26.77 0.05
N HIS A 318 0.69 -26.38 1.32
CA HIS A 318 -0.18 -26.90 2.37
C HIS A 318 -0.53 -25.83 3.40
N ASN A 319 -1.70 -25.97 4.04
CA ASN A 319 -2.06 -25.12 5.16
C ASN A 319 -1.13 -25.42 6.34
N ASP A 320 -0.86 -24.44 7.21
CA ASP A 320 -0.05 -24.62 8.43
C ASP A 320 -0.56 -25.78 9.30
N ASP A 321 -1.89 -25.94 9.34
CA ASP A 321 -2.60 -26.96 10.11
C ASP A 321 -2.82 -28.27 9.34
N TRP A 322 -2.27 -28.40 8.12
CA TRP A 322 -2.49 -29.52 7.20
C TRP A 322 -3.97 -29.81 6.87
N SER A 323 -4.85 -28.85 7.09
CA SER A 323 -6.26 -29.01 6.72
C SER A 323 -6.42 -29.08 5.20
N SER A 324 -7.49 -29.75 4.75
CA SER A 324 -7.75 -29.95 3.33
C SER A 324 -8.14 -28.67 2.59
N TYR A 325 -7.65 -28.54 1.37
CA TYR A 325 -8.18 -27.66 0.34
C TYR A 325 -9.35 -28.32 -0.40
N ALA A 326 -10.21 -27.47 -0.96
CA ALA A 326 -11.17 -27.85 -1.98
C ALA A 326 -10.78 -27.11 -3.26
N GLN A 327 -9.99 -27.77 -4.11
CA GLN A 327 -9.50 -27.19 -5.36
C GLN A 327 -10.62 -26.99 -6.40
N SER A 328 -11.80 -27.58 -6.16
CA SER A 328 -12.99 -27.34 -6.97
C SER A 328 -13.38 -25.87 -6.93
N GLY A 329 -13.30 -25.21 -8.08
CA GLY A 329 -13.63 -23.78 -8.19
C GLY A 329 -12.44 -22.84 -7.96
N ASP A 330 -11.25 -23.36 -7.61
CA ASP A 330 -10.02 -22.55 -7.63
C ASP A 330 -9.73 -22.08 -9.06
N TYR A 331 -9.33 -20.82 -9.21
CA TYR A 331 -9.22 -20.18 -10.52
C TYR A 331 -8.16 -20.85 -11.39
N SER A 332 -6.97 -21.11 -10.83
CA SER A 332 -5.85 -21.75 -11.54
C SER A 332 -5.97 -23.26 -11.68
N PHE A 333 -6.77 -23.90 -10.84
CA PHE A 333 -6.90 -25.35 -10.85
C PHE A 333 -7.73 -25.83 -12.04
N PHE A 334 -7.26 -26.90 -12.68
CA PHE A 334 -8.08 -27.75 -13.55
C PHE A 334 -7.45 -29.14 -13.64
N GLN A 335 -8.27 -30.18 -13.61
CA GLN A 335 -7.75 -31.54 -13.61
C GLN A 335 -7.10 -31.88 -14.96
N SER A 336 -5.78 -31.99 -14.99
CA SER A 336 -5.05 -32.48 -16.16
C SER A 336 -3.80 -33.25 -15.75
N ASN A 337 -3.64 -34.46 -16.31
CA ASN A 337 -2.49 -35.33 -16.05
C ASN A 337 -1.36 -35.11 -17.08
N THR A 338 -1.56 -34.18 -18.02
CA THR A 338 -0.60 -33.79 -19.06
C THR A 338 -0.43 -32.28 -19.04
N PHE A 339 0.75 -31.77 -19.38
CA PHE A 339 0.95 -30.32 -19.46
C PHE A 339 0.05 -29.69 -20.53
N LYS A 340 -0.72 -28.68 -20.11
CA LYS A 340 -1.55 -27.86 -21.00
C LYS A 340 -1.17 -26.40 -20.82
N THR A 341 -0.96 -25.70 -21.93
CA THR A 341 -0.83 -24.24 -21.91
C THR A 341 -2.11 -23.64 -21.32
N THR A 342 -1.97 -22.72 -20.37
CA THR A 342 -3.13 -22.13 -19.68
C THR A 342 -3.00 -20.63 -19.54
N LYS A 343 -4.15 -19.95 -19.54
CA LYS A 343 -4.30 -18.52 -19.18
C LYS A 343 -4.71 -18.31 -17.73
N LYS A 344 -5.05 -19.40 -17.03
CA LYS A 344 -5.50 -19.37 -15.63
C LYS A 344 -4.35 -19.23 -14.62
N ILE A 345 -3.11 -19.29 -15.09
CA ILE A 345 -1.92 -18.91 -14.35
C ILE A 345 -1.34 -17.71 -15.09
N THR A 346 -1.14 -16.63 -14.36
CA THR A 346 -0.79 -15.36 -14.97
C THR A 346 0.73 -15.20 -14.95
N LEU A 347 1.34 -15.01 -16.13
CA LEU A 347 2.76 -14.67 -16.25
C LEU A 347 2.95 -13.14 -16.30
N TYR A 348 4.00 -12.71 -15.62
CA TYR A 348 4.50 -11.34 -15.57
C TYR A 348 5.93 -11.38 -16.12
N HIS A 349 6.29 -10.43 -16.97
CA HIS A 349 7.65 -10.22 -17.49
C HIS A 349 7.88 -8.71 -17.38
N GLN A 350 8.82 -8.28 -16.55
CA GLN A 350 9.01 -6.87 -16.19
C GLN A 350 10.43 -6.38 -16.43
#